data_AF-A0A2D0HC80-F1
#
_entry.id   AF-A0A2D0HC80-F1
#
_cell.length_a   1.000
_cell.length_b   1.000
_cell.length_c   1.000
_cell.angle_alpha   90.00
_cell.angle_beta   90.00
_cell.angle_gamma   90.00
#
_symmetry.space_group_name_H-M   'P 1'
#
loop_
_entity.id
_entity.type
_entity.pdbx_description
1 polymer ?
#
loop_
_entity_poly.entity_id
_entity_poly.type
_entity_poly.pdbx_seq_one_letter_code
_entity_poly.pdbx_strand_id
1 'polypeptide(L)'
;MGSGLEYTHTELPTIEQLQKMRQLPGGLGWEYIEANHLAATPEQRDNYHEVLLLPRLQRQLRQINLDPNGQPWLDERRINQAISQLQNLGPGKLMEKNETLTKLLLTGVKVEGLTGKQTTINLIDFDHPERNDFLAISQFRIDPPGVI
;
A
#
# COMPACT_ATOMS: atom_id res chain seq x y z
N MET A 1 12.49 13.37 -18.85
CA MET A 1 12.87 12.02 -18.41
C MET A 1 14.06 11.54 -19.21
N GLY A 2 14.92 10.71 -18.62
CA GLY A 2 16.10 10.18 -19.30
C GLY A 2 15.70 9.26 -20.45
N SER A 3 16.13 9.57 -21.66
CA SER A 3 15.99 8.73 -22.86
C SER A 3 16.91 7.49 -22.81
N GLY A 4 17.00 6.85 -21.65
CA GLY A 4 17.86 5.69 -21.40
C GLY A 4 17.30 4.43 -22.04
N LEU A 5 18.18 3.47 -22.33
CA LEU A 5 17.79 2.17 -22.87
C LEU A 5 16.89 1.40 -21.88
N GLU A 6 17.13 1.53 -20.57
CA GLU A 6 16.29 0.91 -19.53
C GLU A 6 14.87 1.47 -19.52
N TYR A 7 14.71 2.80 -19.57
CA TYR A 7 13.39 3.41 -19.65
C TYR A 7 12.63 2.94 -20.90
N THR A 8 13.30 2.98 -22.05
CA THR A 8 12.66 2.70 -23.35
C THR A 8 12.28 1.22 -23.52
N HIS A 9 13.12 0.29 -23.05
CA HIS A 9 12.92 -1.14 -23.29
C HIS A 9 12.30 -1.89 -22.10
N THR A 10 12.26 -1.30 -20.91
CA THR A 10 11.77 -1.96 -19.69
C THR A 10 10.68 -1.16 -19.00
N GLU A 11 10.98 0.07 -18.55
CA GLU A 11 10.04 0.82 -17.71
C GLU A 11 8.79 1.24 -18.47
N LEU A 12 8.96 1.91 -19.61
CA LEU A 12 7.85 2.41 -20.42
C LEU A 12 6.93 1.28 -20.90
N PRO A 13 7.44 0.16 -21.47
CA PRO A 13 6.58 -0.98 -21.82
C PRO A 13 5.80 -1.55 -20.62
N THR A 14 6.43 -1.61 -19.44
CA THR A 14 5.78 -2.09 -18.21
C THR A 14 4.68 -1.13 -17.76
N ILE A 15 4.96 0.19 -17.74
CA ILE A 15 3.99 1.23 -17.38
C ILE A 15 2.78 1.18 -18.33
N GLU A 16 3.03 1.14 -19.65
CA GLU A 16 1.97 1.04 -20.64
C GLU A 16 1.13 -0.23 -20.47
N GLN A 17 1.76 -1.36 -20.13
CA GLN A 17 1.06 -2.61 -19.88
C GLN A 17 0.11 -2.48 -18.68
N LEU A 18 0.56 -1.91 -17.57
CA LEU A 18 -0.27 -1.69 -16.37
C LEU A 18 -1.44 -0.73 -16.67
N GLN A 19 -1.18 0.36 -17.40
CA GLN A 19 -2.23 1.30 -17.82
C GLN A 19 -3.26 0.67 -18.77
N LYS A 20 -2.82 -0.25 -19.65
CA LYS A 20 -3.73 -1.03 -20.51
C LYS A 20 -4.56 -2.01 -19.68
N MET A 21 -3.97 -2.68 -18.67
CA MET A 21 -4.70 -3.60 -17.78
C MET A 21 -5.89 -2.92 -17.11
N ARG A 22 -5.77 -1.65 -16.69
CA ARG A 22 -6.89 -0.88 -16.11
C ARG A 22 -8.14 -0.83 -17.00
N GLN A 23 -7.97 -0.90 -18.32
CA GLN A 23 -9.05 -0.74 -19.30
C GLN A 23 -9.67 -2.07 -19.74
N LEU A 24 -9.05 -3.20 -19.40
CA LEU A 24 -9.48 -4.52 -19.86
C LEU A 24 -10.57 -5.11 -18.94
N PRO A 25 -11.56 -5.83 -19.49
CA PRO A 25 -12.49 -6.62 -18.69
C PRO A 25 -11.74 -7.64 -17.82
N GLY A 26 -11.96 -7.61 -16.51
CA GLY A 26 -11.24 -8.47 -15.56
C GLY A 26 -9.80 -8.04 -15.28
N GLY A 27 -9.34 -6.92 -15.84
CA GLY A 27 -8.07 -6.30 -15.50
C GLY A 27 -8.13 -5.57 -14.15
N LEU A 28 -6.98 -5.45 -13.50
CA LEU A 28 -6.84 -4.74 -12.22
C LEU A 28 -6.71 -3.24 -12.49
N GLY A 29 -7.31 -2.43 -11.63
CA GLY A 29 -7.46 -0.97 -11.81
C GLY A 29 -6.20 -0.13 -11.59
N TRP A 30 -5.06 -0.51 -12.17
CA TRP A 30 -3.77 0.13 -11.97
C TRP A 30 -3.78 1.63 -12.30
N GLU A 31 -3.48 2.45 -11.32
CA GLU A 31 -3.13 3.85 -11.52
C GLU A 31 -1.64 4.00 -11.75
N TYR A 32 -1.25 5.03 -12.51
CA TYR A 32 0.16 5.36 -12.72
C TYR A 32 0.43 6.82 -12.35
N ILE A 33 1.48 7.04 -11.58
CA ILE A 33 2.02 8.35 -11.26
C ILE A 33 3.47 8.41 -11.73
N GLU A 34 3.77 9.41 -12.55
CA GLU A 34 5.15 9.77 -12.85
C GLU A 34 5.69 10.64 -11.71
N ALA A 35 6.58 10.08 -10.90
CA ALA A 35 7.15 10.76 -9.75
C ALA A 35 8.19 11.80 -10.17
N ASN A 36 8.10 12.98 -9.56
CA ASN A 36 9.09 14.03 -9.68
C ASN A 36 10.04 14.00 -8.48
N HIS A 37 11.19 13.36 -8.65
CA HIS A 37 12.24 13.27 -7.62
C HIS A 37 12.79 14.62 -7.11
N LEU A 38 12.52 15.71 -7.83
CA LEU A 38 12.93 17.07 -7.48
C LEU A 38 11.82 17.86 -6.79
N ALA A 39 10.63 17.28 -6.60
CA ALA A 39 9.54 17.93 -5.91
C ALA A 39 9.90 18.19 -4.44
N ALA A 40 9.42 19.30 -3.88
CA ALA A 40 9.61 19.61 -2.47
C ALA A 40 8.90 18.59 -1.55
N THR A 41 7.77 18.06 -2.03
CA THR A 41 6.97 17.04 -1.34
C THR A 41 6.76 15.87 -2.30
N PRO A 42 7.02 14.61 -1.88
CA PRO A 42 6.81 13.46 -2.74
C PRO A 42 5.33 13.21 -3.02
N GLU A 43 5.02 12.60 -4.16
CA GLU A 43 3.65 12.27 -4.53
C GLU A 43 3.05 11.27 -3.53
N GLN A 44 1.82 11.55 -3.09
CA GLN A 44 1.03 10.71 -2.17
C GLN A 44 1.64 10.58 -0.75
N ARG A 45 2.60 11.44 -0.38
CA ARG A 45 3.32 11.41 0.90
C ARG A 45 3.46 12.80 1.48
N ASP A 46 3.67 12.86 2.79
CA ASP A 46 3.98 14.13 3.47
C ASP A 46 5.48 14.46 3.38
N ASN A 47 6.35 13.45 3.33
CA ASN A 47 7.81 13.62 3.25
C ASN A 47 8.53 12.38 2.70
N TYR A 48 9.82 12.53 2.38
CA TYR A 48 10.66 11.48 1.79
C TYR A 48 11.01 10.32 2.75
N HIS A 49 10.71 10.40 4.04
CA HIS A 49 10.89 9.27 4.98
C HIS A 49 9.65 8.35 5.03
N GLU A 50 8.53 8.76 4.44
CA GLU A 50 7.29 8.00 4.48
C GLU A 50 7.31 6.83 3.48
N VAL A 51 7.46 5.61 4.00
CA VAL A 51 7.49 4.40 3.17
C VAL A 51 6.07 3.95 2.78
N LEU A 52 5.12 4.01 3.71
CA LEU A 52 3.72 3.61 3.49
C LEU A 52 2.93 4.79 2.96
N LEU A 53 2.08 4.59 1.94
CA LEU A 53 1.16 5.62 1.47
C LEU A 53 -0.05 5.74 2.42
N LEU A 54 0.12 6.41 3.55
CA LEU A 54 -0.86 6.36 4.65
C LEU A 54 -2.27 6.79 4.23
N PRO A 55 -2.49 7.88 3.47
CA PRO A 55 -3.85 8.28 3.07
C PRO A 55 -4.55 7.20 2.24
N ARG A 56 -3.82 6.54 1.32
CA ARG A 56 -4.36 5.45 0.50
C ARG A 56 -4.64 4.22 1.34
N LEU A 57 -3.69 3.81 2.18
CA LEU A 57 -3.83 2.66 3.06
C LEU A 57 -5.03 2.82 4.00
N GLN A 58 -5.17 3.97 4.65
CA GLN A 58 -6.30 4.27 5.54
C GLN A 58 -7.66 4.21 4.82
N ARG A 59 -7.75 4.74 3.61
CA ARG A 59 -8.96 4.66 2.79
C ARG A 59 -9.27 3.21 2.42
N GLN A 60 -8.25 2.49 1.95
CA GLN A 60 -8.41 1.14 1.43
C GLN A 60 -8.79 0.13 2.52
N LEU A 61 -8.20 0.25 3.72
CA LEU A 61 -8.57 -0.58 4.86
C LEU A 61 -10.06 -0.48 5.19
N ARG A 62 -10.66 0.72 5.10
CA ARG A 62 -12.11 0.92 5.32
C ARG A 62 -12.96 0.27 4.23
N GLN A 63 -12.47 0.26 2.98
CA GLN A 63 -13.23 -0.21 1.83
C GLN A 63 -13.29 -1.74 1.76
N ILE A 64 -12.18 -2.42 2.04
CA ILE A 64 -12.11 -3.89 1.92
C ILE A 64 -12.56 -4.62 3.18
N ASN A 65 -12.60 -3.93 4.33
CA ASN A 65 -13.04 -4.52 5.60
C ASN A 65 -14.42 -3.98 6.01
N LEU A 66 -15.47 -4.57 5.45
CA LEU A 66 -16.85 -4.24 5.76
C LEU A 66 -17.43 -5.19 6.83
N ASP A 67 -18.47 -4.74 7.51
CA ASP A 67 -19.24 -5.58 8.43
C ASP A 67 -20.11 -6.59 7.64
N PRO A 68 -20.80 -7.53 8.31
CA PRO A 68 -21.69 -8.49 7.63
C PRO A 68 -22.85 -7.86 6.83
N ASN A 69 -23.16 -6.58 7.06
CA ASN A 69 -24.18 -5.82 6.33
C ASN A 69 -23.58 -4.97 5.20
N GLY A 70 -22.28 -5.10 4.92
CA GLY A 70 -21.57 -4.33 3.90
C GLY A 70 -21.28 -2.88 4.30
N GLN A 71 -21.31 -2.54 5.59
CA GLN A 71 -21.05 -1.19 6.08
C GLN A 71 -19.60 -1.03 6.59
N PRO A 72 -18.95 0.12 6.36
CA PRO A 72 -17.65 0.42 6.96
C PRO A 72 -17.76 0.46 8.49
N TRP A 73 -16.88 -0.28 9.18
CA TRP A 73 -16.89 -0.36 10.65
C TRP A 73 -15.57 0.07 11.30
N LEU A 74 -14.52 0.26 10.51
CA LEU A 74 -13.22 0.68 10.99
C LEU A 74 -13.18 2.19 11.21
N ASP A 75 -13.19 2.57 12.49
CA ASP A 75 -12.88 3.94 12.92
C ASP A 75 -11.37 4.22 12.86
N GLU A 76 -11.01 5.50 13.01
CA GLU A 76 -9.62 5.95 12.97
C GLU A 76 -8.73 5.22 13.98
N ARG A 77 -9.27 4.93 15.17
CA ARG A 77 -8.53 4.22 16.22
C ARG A 77 -8.09 2.83 15.77
N ARG A 78 -9.01 2.04 15.18
CA ARG A 78 -8.71 0.68 14.68
C ARG A 78 -7.75 0.72 13.50
N ILE A 79 -7.90 1.70 12.62
CA ILE A 79 -7.00 1.89 11.47
C ILE A 79 -5.59 2.25 11.93
N ASN A 80 -5.46 3.17 12.88
CA ASN A 80 -4.18 3.54 13.46
C ASN A 80 -3.53 2.36 14.20
N GLN A 81 -4.33 1.52 14.86
CA GLN A 81 -3.84 0.27 15.45
C GLN A 81 -3.26 -0.68 14.39
N ALA A 82 -3.91 -0.80 13.23
CA ALA A 82 -3.43 -1.63 12.15
C ALA A 82 -2.15 -1.08 11.50
N ILE A 83 -2.12 0.22 11.23
CA ILE A 83 -0.96 0.92 10.67
C ILE A 83 0.24 0.83 11.60
N SER A 84 0.03 1.00 12.91
CA SER A 84 1.11 0.88 13.90
C SER A 84 1.77 -0.50 13.88
N GLN A 85 1.00 -1.57 13.66
CA GLN A 85 1.55 -2.93 13.54
C GLN A 85 2.38 -3.11 12.25
N LEU A 86 2.09 -2.35 11.19
CA LEU A 86 2.89 -2.36 9.97
C LEU A 86 4.17 -1.53 10.09
N GLN A 87 4.10 -0.40 10.78
CA GLN A 87 5.26 0.46 11.01
C GLN A 87 6.23 -0.13 12.05
N ASN A 88 5.71 -0.83 13.06
CA ASN A 88 6.47 -1.32 14.20
C ASN A 88 6.50 -2.85 14.23
N LEU A 89 7.30 -3.44 13.33
CA LEU A 89 7.47 -4.91 13.22
C LEU A 89 8.29 -5.54 14.36
N GLY A 90 8.62 -4.77 15.41
CA GLY A 90 9.42 -5.21 16.54
C GLY A 90 10.94 -5.24 16.27
N PRO A 91 11.73 -5.75 17.24
CA PRO A 91 13.15 -5.96 17.08
C PRO A 91 13.43 -7.12 16.12
N GLY A 92 14.57 -7.07 15.44
CA GLY A 92 14.99 -8.17 14.57
C GLY A 92 15.78 -7.70 13.35
N LYS A 93 16.41 -8.66 12.68
CA LYS A 93 17.10 -8.44 11.41
C LYS A 93 16.09 -8.24 10.27
N LEU A 94 16.56 -7.75 9.13
CA LEU A 94 15.72 -7.50 7.96
C LEU A 94 14.87 -8.72 7.57
N MET A 95 15.45 -9.93 7.60
CA MET A 95 14.73 -11.15 7.24
C MET A 95 13.56 -11.44 8.18
N GLU A 96 13.76 -11.31 9.49
CA GLU A 96 12.72 -11.54 10.51
C GLU A 96 11.59 -10.50 10.40
N LYS A 97 11.94 -9.25 10.09
CA LYS A 97 10.97 -8.19 9.79
C LYS A 97 10.18 -8.49 8.52
N ASN A 98 10.84 -8.94 7.45
CA ASN A 98 10.18 -9.32 6.21
C ASN A 98 9.22 -10.51 6.41
N GLU A 99 9.61 -11.52 7.19
CA GLU A 99 8.75 -12.64 7.54
C GLU A 99 7.52 -12.17 8.32
N THR A 100 7.72 -11.30 9.32
CA THR A 100 6.63 -10.72 10.12
C THR A 100 5.66 -9.93 9.25
N LEU A 101 6.17 -9.03 8.41
CA LEU A 101 5.34 -8.23 7.50
C LEU A 101 4.58 -9.12 6.51
N THR A 102 5.25 -10.11 5.91
CA THR A 102 4.62 -11.05 4.98
C THR A 102 3.48 -11.81 5.66
N LYS A 103 3.66 -12.24 6.90
CA LYS A 103 2.59 -12.87 7.68
C LYS A 103 1.41 -11.93 7.90
N LEU A 104 1.63 -10.65 8.21
CA LEU A 104 0.56 -9.67 8.34
C LEU A 104 -0.19 -9.45 7.01
N LEU A 105 0.54 -9.39 5.89
CA LEU A 105 -0.06 -9.26 4.55
C LEU A 105 -0.95 -10.45 4.19
N LEU A 106 -0.51 -11.68 4.52
CA LEU A 106 -1.23 -12.90 4.19
C LEU A 106 -2.38 -13.22 5.15
N THR A 107 -2.21 -12.92 6.44
CA THR A 107 -3.15 -13.35 7.50
C THR A 107 -3.96 -12.22 8.10
N GLY A 108 -3.70 -10.99 7.69
CA GLY A 108 -4.33 -9.80 8.22
C GLY A 108 -3.73 -9.33 9.55
N VAL A 109 -4.33 -8.25 10.07
CA VAL A 109 -3.91 -7.55 11.28
C VAL A 109 -5.01 -7.64 12.32
N LYS A 110 -4.66 -7.89 13.58
CA LYS A 110 -5.65 -7.93 14.67
C LYS A 110 -5.92 -6.53 15.22
N VAL A 111 -7.19 -6.16 15.26
CA VAL A 111 -7.68 -4.90 15.85
C VAL A 111 -8.82 -5.19 16.81
N GLU A 112 -9.18 -4.23 17.65
CA GLU A 112 -10.38 -4.37 18.46
C GLU A 112 -11.65 -4.44 17.58
N GLY A 113 -12.50 -5.44 17.78
CA GLY A 113 -13.76 -5.60 17.05
C GLY A 113 -14.89 -4.71 17.56
N LEU A 114 -16.05 -4.79 16.91
CA LEU A 114 -17.26 -4.08 17.37
C LEU A 114 -17.79 -4.62 18.71
N THR A 115 -17.57 -5.90 19.01
CA THR A 115 -17.99 -6.53 20.27
C THR A 115 -16.92 -6.47 21.36
N GLY A 116 -15.87 -5.66 21.17
CA GLY A 116 -14.69 -5.60 22.06
C GLY A 116 -13.73 -6.79 21.96
N LYS A 117 -14.07 -7.84 21.22
CA LYS A 117 -13.17 -8.98 20.95
C LYS A 117 -12.23 -8.64 19.78
N GLN A 118 -10.99 -9.11 19.85
CA GLN A 118 -10.04 -8.94 18.74
C GLN A 118 -10.61 -9.57 17.46
N THR A 119 -10.55 -8.80 16.38
CA THR A 119 -11.02 -9.16 15.05
C THR A 119 -9.87 -8.97 14.08
N THR A 120 -9.70 -9.91 13.16
CA THR A 120 -8.70 -9.80 12.10
C THR A 120 -9.28 -8.97 10.96
N ILE A 121 -8.52 -7.99 10.48
CA ILE A 121 -8.80 -7.25 9.25
C ILE A 121 -7.78 -7.59 8.19
N ASN A 122 -8.20 -7.60 6.94
CA ASN A 122 -7.36 -7.90 5.79
C ASN A 122 -6.63 -6.64 5.33
N LEU A 123 -5.37 -6.83 4.89
CA LEU A 123 -4.59 -5.80 4.20
C LEU A 123 -4.72 -5.92 2.68
N ILE A 124 -4.97 -7.15 2.21
CA ILE A 124 -5.18 -7.51 0.81
C ILE A 124 -6.47 -8.34 0.76
N ASP A 125 -7.38 -7.98 -0.13
CA ASP A 125 -8.55 -8.80 -0.45
C ASP A 125 -8.15 -9.84 -1.51
N PHE A 126 -7.79 -11.03 -1.07
CA PHE A 126 -7.41 -12.13 -1.97
C PHE A 126 -8.61 -12.80 -2.66
N ASP A 127 -9.79 -12.73 -2.06
CA ASP A 127 -11.02 -13.32 -2.60
C ASP A 127 -11.60 -12.44 -3.72
N HIS A 128 -11.46 -11.13 -3.60
CA HIS A 128 -11.87 -10.13 -4.58
C HIS A 128 -10.71 -9.19 -4.94
N PRO A 129 -9.74 -9.65 -5.77
CA PRO A 129 -8.56 -8.87 -6.11
C PRO A 129 -8.86 -7.48 -6.69
N GLU A 130 -9.97 -7.36 -7.42
CA GLU A 130 -10.46 -6.11 -8.02
C GLU A 130 -10.82 -5.02 -7.01
N ARG A 131 -11.04 -5.39 -5.74
CA ARG A 131 -11.33 -4.44 -4.68
C ARG A 131 -10.08 -3.76 -4.14
N ASN A 132 -8.87 -4.27 -4.43
CA ASN A 132 -7.62 -3.67 -3.95
C ASN A 132 -7.25 -2.40 -4.73
N ASP A 133 -6.45 -1.54 -4.08
CA ASP A 133 -5.88 -0.34 -4.71
C ASP A 133 -4.51 -0.65 -5.31
N PHE A 134 -4.38 -0.50 -6.64
CA PHE A 134 -3.15 -0.77 -7.37
C PHE A 134 -2.55 0.53 -7.89
N LEU A 135 -1.31 0.82 -7.49
CA LEU A 135 -0.58 2.01 -7.89
C LEU A 135 0.82 1.65 -8.37
N ALA A 136 1.13 2.05 -9.59
CA ALA A 136 2.48 2.11 -10.11
C ALA A 136 3.00 3.54 -9.99
N ILE A 137 4.20 3.70 -9.41
CA ILE A 137 4.93 4.96 -9.42
C ILE A 137 6.23 4.70 -10.16
N SER A 138 6.66 5.61 -11.05
CA SER A 138 8.02 5.55 -11.60
C SER A 138 9.06 5.64 -10.47
N GLN A 139 10.34 5.58 -10.81
CA GLN A 139 11.41 5.78 -9.83
C GLN A 139 11.03 6.93 -8.88
N PHE A 140 11.14 6.72 -7.58
CA PHE A 140 10.84 7.71 -6.55
C PHE A 140 11.93 7.67 -5.48
N ARG A 141 12.12 8.79 -4.78
CA ARG A 141 13.12 8.91 -3.72
C ARG A 141 12.51 8.52 -2.37
N ILE A 142 13.28 7.81 -1.54
CA ILE A 142 13.02 7.63 -0.12
C ILE A 142 14.33 7.86 0.64
N ASP A 143 14.26 8.68 1.68
CA ASP A 143 15.42 9.02 2.50
C ASP A 143 15.56 8.00 3.64
N PRO A 144 16.70 7.29 3.73
CA PRO A 144 16.90 6.28 4.76
C PRO A 144 16.99 6.95 6.15
N PRO A 145 16.71 6.19 7.22
CA PRO A 145 16.83 6.70 8.58
C PRO A 145 18.25 7.25 8.83
N GLY A 146 18.34 8.48 9.35
CA GLY A 146 19.61 9.11 9.75
C GLY A 146 20.27 9.98 8.68
N VAL A 147 19.68 10.14 7.51
CA VAL A 147 20.06 11.20 6.56
C VAL A 147 19.23 12.45 6.91
N ILE A 148 19.95 13.53 7.27
CA ILE A 148 19.39 14.87 7.51
C ILE A 148 19.55 15.69 6.23
#